data_AF-A0A368YK64-F1
#
_entry.id   AF-A0A368YK64-F1
#
_cell.length_a   1.000
_cell.length_b   1.000
_cell.length_c   1.000
_cell.angle_alpha   90.00
_cell.angle_beta   90.00
_cell.angle_gamma   90.00
#
_symmetry.space_group_name_H-M   'P 1'
#
loop_
_entity.id
_entity.type
_entity.pdbx_description
1 polymer ?
#
loop_
_entity_poly.entity_id
_entity_poly.type
_entity_poly.pdbx_seq_one_letter_code
_entity_poly.pdbx_strand_id
1 'polypeptide(L)' 'MNIAVRPPVAQRQYATIALSPYRSAQGPVLREYLDGRVVIDTGNRQLTGRPLNAAPHMPIWMPMFGSPF' A
#
# COMPACT_ATOMS: atom_id res chain seq x y z
N MET A 1 -32.09 15.59 12.48
CA MET A 1 -31.56 14.92 11.28
C MET A 1 -30.06 14.80 11.46
N ASN A 2 -29.55 13.64 11.90
CA ASN A 2 -28.14 13.47 12.20
C ASN A 2 -27.44 12.93 10.95
N ILE A 3 -26.75 13.81 10.22
CA ILE A 3 -25.96 13.41 9.06
C ILE A 3 -24.72 12.71 9.63
N ALA A 4 -24.77 11.38 9.70
CA ALA A 4 -23.58 10.59 9.96
C ALA A 4 -22.60 10.84 8.81
N VAL A 5 -21.67 11.78 9.01
CA VAL A 5 -20.52 11.97 8.13
C VAL A 5 -19.69 10.71 8.29
N ARG A 6 -19.91 9.70 7.44
CA ARG A 6 -18.97 8.61 7.29
C ARG A 6 -17.69 9.28 6.81
N PRO A 7 -16.58 9.26 7.57
CA PRO A 7 -15.31 9.70 7.00
C PRO A 7 -15.13 8.88 5.71
N PRO A 8 -14.61 9.47 4.61
CA PRO A 8 -14.24 8.66 3.47
C PRO A 8 -13.33 7.57 4.03
N VAL A 9 -13.80 6.32 3.98
CA VAL A 9 -12.95 5.20 4.27
C VAL A 9 -11.95 5.26 3.13
N ALA A 10 -10.86 6.02 3.32
CA ALA A 10 -9.65 5.85 2.54
C ALA A 10 -9.47 4.35 2.54
N GLN A 11 -9.70 3.71 1.38
CA GLN A 11 -9.84 2.26 1.29
C GLN A 11 -8.68 1.70 2.10
N ARG A 12 -8.97 1.11 3.26
CA ARG A 12 -7.92 0.58 4.13
C ARG A 12 -7.37 -0.61 3.38
N GLN A 13 -6.37 -0.34 2.56
CA GLN A 13 -5.71 -1.33 1.73
C GLN A 13 -5.06 -2.32 2.67
N TYR A 14 -5.22 -3.60 2.40
CA TYR A 14 -4.49 -4.64 3.10
C TYR A 14 -3.28 -5.02 2.25
N ALA A 15 -2.15 -5.23 2.90
CA ALA A 15 -0.95 -5.72 2.24
C ALA A 15 -0.41 -6.94 2.97
N THR A 16 0.15 -7.86 2.19
CA THR A 16 0.90 -9.00 2.68
C THR A 16 2.37 -8.75 2.38
N ILE A 17 3.21 -8.76 3.41
CA ILE A 17 4.66 -8.61 3.28
C ILE A 17 5.35 -9.95 3.59
N ALA A 18 6.41 -10.28 2.87
CA ALA A 18 7.28 -11.39 3.25
C ALA A 18 8.22 -10.97 4.39
N LEU A 19 8.33 -11.84 5.41
CA LEU A 19 9.30 -11.73 6.50
C LEU A 19 10.47 -12.69 6.31
N SER A 20 10.22 -13.84 5.67
CA SER A 20 11.20 -14.85 5.28
C SER A 20 10.63 -15.70 4.13
N PRO A 21 11.37 -16.67 3.56
CA PRO A 21 10.87 -17.51 2.46
C PRO A 21 9.55 -18.25 2.76
N TYR A 22 9.26 -18.52 4.04
CA TYR A 22 8.09 -19.29 4.48
C TYR A 22 7.22 -18.53 5.49
N ARG A 23 7.49 -17.25 5.70
CA ARG A 23 6.74 -16.44 6.67
C ARG A 23 6.35 -15.12 6.04
N SER A 24 5.08 -14.80 6.12
CA SER A 24 4.52 -13.51 5.76
C SER A 24 3.73 -12.92 6.92
N ALA A 25 3.44 -11.63 6.81
CA ALA A 25 2.49 -10.95 7.68
C ALA A 25 1.51 -10.18 6.81
N GLN A 26 0.26 -10.15 7.23
CA GLN A 26 -0.82 -9.42 6.58
C GLN A 26 -1.43 -8.42 7.55
N GLY A 27 -1.78 -7.25 7.04
CA GLY A 27 -2.39 -6.21 7.86
C GLY A 27 -2.87 -5.02 7.04
N PRO A 28 -3.68 -4.14 7.64
CA PRO A 28 -4.02 -2.86 7.03
C PRO A 28 -2.77 -2.01 6.84
N VAL A 29 -2.66 -1.38 5.68
CA VAL A 29 -1.62 -0.43 5.32
C VAL A 29 -1.88 0.87 6.07
N LEU A 30 -0.88 1.28 6.85
CA LEU A 30 -0.85 2.54 7.57
C LEU A 30 -0.18 3.64 6.75
N ARG A 31 0.81 3.28 5.93
CA ARG A 31 1.62 4.20 5.15
C ARG A 31 2.25 3.50 3.94
N GLU A 32 2.31 4.21 2.82
CA GLU A 32 3.11 3.82 1.66
C GLU A 32 4.33 4.75 1.51
N TYR A 33 5.44 4.19 1.06
CA TYR A 33 6.65 4.90 0.69
C TYR A 33 6.75 5.01 -0.83
N LEU A 34 7.42 6.07 -1.30
CA LEU A 34 7.64 6.29 -2.73
C LEU A 34 8.45 5.17 -3.41
N ASP A 35 9.20 4.39 -2.63
CA ASP A 35 9.96 3.24 -3.11
C ASP A 35 9.14 1.93 -3.17
N GLY A 36 7.81 2.03 -2.97
CA GLY A 36 6.88 0.91 -3.01
C GLY A 36 6.85 0.05 -1.75
N ARG A 37 7.59 0.42 -0.68
CA ARG A 37 7.40 -0.22 0.63
C ARG A 37 6.13 0.27 1.28
N VAL A 38 5.55 -0.57 2.12
CA VAL A 38 4.38 -0.25 2.94
C VAL A 38 4.66 -0.53 4.40
N VAL A 39 4.02 0.22 5.28
CA VAL A 39 3.90 -0.07 6.71
C VAL A 39 2.54 -0.70 6.94
N ILE A 40 2.49 -1.89 7.52
CA ILE A 40 1.26 -2.56 7.94
C ILE A 40 1.16 -2.65 9.46
N ASP A 41 -0.05 -2.68 9.97
CA ASP A 41 -0.34 -3.08 11.35
C ASP A 41 -0.67 -4.57 11.42
N THR A 42 0.07 -5.37 12.20
CA THR A 42 -0.24 -6.79 12.40
C THR A 42 -1.02 -7.06 13.69
N GLY A 43 -1.59 -6.03 14.32
CA GLY A 43 -2.30 -6.09 15.61
C GLY A 43 -1.37 -6.11 16.83
N ASN A 44 -0.17 -6.68 16.70
CA ASN A 44 0.83 -6.72 17.77
C ASN A 44 1.99 -5.73 17.55
N ARG A 45 2.25 -5.34 16.30
CA ARG A 45 3.34 -4.44 15.91
C ARG A 45 3.12 -3.89 14.50
N GLN A 46 3.81 -2.80 14.21
CA GLN A 46 3.93 -2.29 12.85
C GLN A 46 5.10 -2.95 12.14
N LEU A 47 4.91 -3.31 10.87
CA LEU A 47 5.94 -3.91 10.03
C LEU A 47 6.08 -3.18 8.71
N THR A 48 7.33 -3.02 8.26
CA THR A 48 7.65 -2.39 6.98
C THR A 48 8.18 -3.43 6.00
N GLY A 49 7.70 -3.42 4.77
CA GLY A 49 8.17 -4.33 3.73
C GLY A 49 7.62 -3.99 2.36
N ARG A 50 8.02 -4.76 1.34
CA ARG A 50 7.38 -4.67 0.02
C ARG A 50 6.15 -5.58 -0.02
N PRO A 51 5.00 -5.10 -0.51
CA PRO A 51 3.83 -5.97 -0.67
C PRO A 51 4.12 -7.06 -1.70
N LEU A 52 3.69 -8.28 -1.42
CA LEU A 52 3.77 -9.40 -2.36
C LEU A 52 2.88 -9.22 -3.58
N ASN A 53 1.78 -8.48 -3.44
CA ASN A 53 0.82 -8.19 -4.50
C ASN A 53 0.90 -6.73 -4.97
N ALA A 54 2.04 -6.05 -4.78
CA ALA A 54 2.18 -4.68 -5.25
C ALA A 54 2.03 -4.65 -6.77
N ALA A 55 0.97 -4.00 -7.26
CA ALA A 55 0.95 -3.57 -8.65
C ALA A 55 2.21 -2.71 -8.86
N PRO A 56 2.91 -2.82 -10.00
CA PRO A 56 4.06 -1.97 -10.26
C PRO A 56 3.63 -0.50 -10.10
N HIS A 57 4.18 0.17 -9.09
CA HIS A 57 3.96 1.60 -8.91
C HIS A 57 4.61 2.28 -10.11
N MET A 58 3.78 2.73 -11.05
CA MET A 58 4.23 3.52 -12.18
C MET A 58 4.82 4.80 -11.59
N PRO A 59 6.10 5.12 -11.83
CA PRO A 59 6.64 6.39 -11.37
C PRO A 59 5.81 7.51 -11.99
N ILE A 60 5.23 8.37 -11.15
CA ILE A 60 4.39 9.52 -11.55
C ILE A 60 5.19 10.50 -12.45
N TRP A 61 6.51 10.40 -12.46
CA TRP A 61 7.38 11.04 -13.44
C TRP A 61 7.60 10.16 -14.67
N MET A 62 6.52 9.86 -15.42
CA MET A 62 6.70 9.53 -16.83
C MET A 62 6.67 10.87 -17.59
N PRO A 63 7.74 11.27 -18.29
CA PRO A 63 7.61 12.36 -19.23
C PRO A 63 6.60 11.94 -20.30
N MET A 64 5.54 12.72 -20.50
CA MET A 64 4.57 12.56 -21.59
C MET A 64 5.17 12.85 -22.97
N PHE A 65 6.47 12.59 -23.17
CA PHE A 65 7.17 12.82 -24.43
C PHE A 65 7.53 11.46 -25.02
N GLY A 66 6.59 10.91 -25.79
CA GLY A 66 6.83 9.65 -26.49
C GLY A 66 5.63 9.09 -27.23
N SER A 67 4.78 9.92 -27.82
CA SER A 67 3.94 9.49 -28.94
C SER A 67 4.76 9.56 -30.24
N PRO A 68 5.08 8.41 -30.87
CA PRO A 68 5.08 8.32 -32.31
C PRO A 68 3.83 7.53 -32.72
N PHE A 69 3.13 8.12 -33.69
CA PHE A 69 2.15 7.56 -34.61
C PHE A 69 2.14 6.03 -34.74
#